data_AF-A0A382Q6K4-F1
#
_entry.id   AF-A0A382Q6K4-F1
#
_cell.length_a   1.000
_cell.length_b   1.000
_cell.length_c   1.000
_cell.angle_alpha   90.00
_cell.angle_beta   90.00
_cell.angle_gamma   90.00
#
_symmetry.space_group_name_H-M   'P 1'
#
loop_
_entity.id
_entity.type
_entity.pdbx_description
1 polymer ?
#
loop_
_entity_poly.entity_id
_entity_poly.type
_entity_poly.pdbx_seq_one_letter_code
_entity_poly.pdbx_strand_id
1 'polypeptide(L)' 'IKRGGKIWIRVFPDKPITKKPLEVRQGKGKGNVEYWVCQIQPGRVLYEMEGVSEEMAREAFRLADAKLPFPTAFVTRQVM' A
#
# COMPACT_ATOMS: atom_id res chain seq x y z
N ILE A 1 12.59 1.04 11.73
CA ILE A 1 12.25 0.75 13.14
C ILE A 1 13.02 -0.43 13.79
N LYS A 2 14.10 -1.00 13.21
CA LYS A 2 14.91 -2.06 13.86
C LYS A 2 14.07 -3.22 14.50
N ARG A 3 12.96 -3.61 13.87
CA ARG A 3 11.96 -4.58 14.38
C ARG A 3 11.31 -4.22 15.74
N GLY A 4 11.46 -2.99 16.22
CA GLY A 4 10.73 -2.44 17.36
C GLY A 4 9.38 -1.86 16.94
N GLY A 5 8.44 -1.83 17.89
CA GLY A 5 7.07 -1.36 17.68
C GLY A 5 6.17 -2.38 16.98
N LYS A 6 4.90 -2.01 16.81
CA LYS A 6 3.88 -2.79 16.11
C LYS A 6 3.42 -2.03 14.86
N ILE A 7 3.34 -2.73 13.74
CA ILE A 7 2.85 -2.18 12.47
C ILE A 7 1.61 -2.95 12.05
N TRP A 8 0.60 -2.23 11.57
CA TRP A 8 -0.54 -2.82 10.89
C TRP A 8 -0.57 -2.37 9.45
N ILE A 9 -0.93 -3.29 8.56
CA ILE A 9 -1.27 -3.00 7.18
C ILE A 9 -2.80 -2.98 7.12
N ARG A 10 -3.38 -1.82 6.84
CA ARG A 10 -4.84 -1.59 6.84
C ARG A 10 -5.49 -1.90 5.49
N VAL A 11 -4.69 -2.16 4.48
CA VAL A 11 -5.11 -2.46 3.11
C VAL A 11 -4.69 -3.88 2.72
N PHE A 12 -5.47 -4.50 1.84
CA PHE A 12 -5.20 -5.85 1.36
C PHE A 12 -5.40 -5.90 -0.17
N PRO A 13 -4.49 -6.53 -0.92
CA PRO A 13 -4.62 -6.63 -2.37
C PRO A 13 -5.53 -7.81 -2.74
N ASP A 14 -6.82 -7.54 -2.88
CA ASP A 14 -7.88 -8.52 -3.17
C ASP A 14 -8.34 -8.51 -4.63
N LYS A 15 -7.89 -7.55 -5.45
CA LYS A 15 -8.30 -7.43 -6.84
C LYS A 15 -7.24 -8.00 -7.81
N PRO A 16 -7.56 -9.05 -8.59
CA PRO A 16 -6.63 -9.59 -9.58
C PRO A 16 -6.61 -8.73 -10.86
N ILE A 17 -5.41 -8.46 -11.37
CA ILE A 17 -5.17 -7.78 -12.64
C ILE A 17 -4.63 -8.77 -13.66
N THR A 18 -5.25 -8.81 -14.83
CA THR A 18 -4.88 -9.74 -15.91
C THR A 18 -4.11 -9.05 -17.02
N LYS A 19 -3.16 -9.75 -17.64
CA LYS A 19 -2.45 -9.28 -18.84
C LYS A 19 -2.41 -10.38 -19.89
N LYS A 20 -2.36 -10.00 -21.16
CA LYS A 20 -2.02 -10.92 -22.25
C LYS A 20 -0.51 -10.91 -22.46
N PRO A 21 0.12 -12.07 -22.69
CA PRO A 21 1.55 -12.12 -22.97
C PRO A 21 1.87 -11.39 -24.28
N LEU A 22 3.15 -11.10 -24.47
CA LEU A 22 3.64 -10.53 -25.72
C LEU A 22 3.33 -11.49 -26.88
N GLU A 23 3.25 -10.95 -28.10
CA GLU A 23 3.05 -11.72 -29.35
C GLU A 23 1.64 -12.37 -29.53
N VAL A 24 0.68 -12.09 -28.63
CA VAL A 24 -0.70 -12.58 -28.76
C VAL A 24 -1.65 -11.50 -29.31
N ARG A 25 -2.45 -11.86 -30.31
CA ARG A 25 -3.50 -10.98 -30.89
C ARG A 25 -4.66 -10.76 -29.91
N GLN A 26 -5.44 -9.70 -30.15
CA GLN A 26 -6.67 -9.46 -29.39
C GLN A 26 -7.74 -10.55 -29.60
N GLY A 27 -8.71 -10.65 -28.69
CA GLY A 27 -9.71 -11.73 -28.65
C GLY A 27 -9.27 -12.96 -27.83
N LYS A 28 -9.85 -14.13 -28.11
CA LYS A 28 -9.55 -15.44 -27.45
C LYS A 28 -9.75 -15.50 -25.93
N GLY A 29 -10.55 -14.59 -25.37
CA GLY A 29 -10.88 -14.57 -23.93
C GLY A 29 -10.01 -13.65 -23.09
N LYS A 30 -10.18 -13.76 -21.76
CA LYS A 30 -9.48 -12.96 -20.74
C LYS A 30 -8.08 -13.54 -20.50
N GLY A 31 -7.09 -12.67 -20.26
CA GLY A 31 -5.72 -13.08 -19.97
C GLY A 31 -5.57 -13.71 -18.58
N ASN A 32 -4.37 -14.21 -18.30
CA ASN A 32 -4.02 -14.76 -16.99
C ASN A 32 -3.85 -13.64 -15.95
N VAL A 33 -4.07 -13.98 -14.67
CA VAL A 33 -3.82 -13.05 -13.55
C VAL A 33 -2.32 -12.89 -13.36
N GLU A 34 -1.84 -11.65 -13.40
CA GLU A 34 -0.41 -11.32 -13.26
C GLU A 34 -0.07 -10.84 -11.84
N TYR A 35 -0.89 -9.94 -11.30
CA TYR A 35 -0.65 -9.34 -9.99
C TYR A 35 -1.96 -8.92 -9.34
N TRP A 36 -1.88 -8.66 -8.03
CA TRP A 36 -2.99 -8.23 -7.21
C TRP A 36 -2.82 -6.78 -6.80
N VAL A 37 -3.91 -6.03 -6.78
CA VAL A 37 -3.91 -4.61 -6.40
C VAL A 37 -4.94 -4.37 -5.31
N CYS A 38 -4.70 -3.31 -4.54
CA CYS A 38 -5.71 -2.72 -3.66
C CYS A 38 -6.16 -1.40 -4.28
N GLN A 39 -7.47 -1.16 -4.33
CA GLN A 39 -8.00 0.13 -4.79
C GLN A 39 -7.94 1.13 -3.63
N ILE A 40 -7.18 2.22 -3.82
CA ILE A 40 -6.99 3.25 -2.80
C ILE A 40 -7.78 4.51 -3.19
N GLN A 41 -8.52 5.06 -2.23
CA GLN A 41 -9.23 6.33 -2.35
C GLN A 41 -8.56 7.38 -1.43
N PRO A 42 -8.67 8.69 -1.74
CA PRO A 42 -8.16 9.75 -0.88
C PRO A 42 -8.70 9.63 0.56
N GLY A 43 -7.83 9.83 1.56
CA GLY A 43 -8.18 9.72 2.98
C GLY A 43 -8.13 8.30 3.56
N ARG A 44 -7.81 7.28 2.76
CA ARG A 44 -7.64 5.90 3.26
C ARG A 44 -6.36 5.77 4.09
N VAL A 45 -6.47 5.22 5.30
CA VAL A 45 -5.31 4.84 6.11
C VAL A 45 -4.70 3.55 5.55
N LEU A 46 -3.40 3.56 5.25
CA LEU A 46 -2.66 2.42 4.66
C LEU A 46 -1.93 1.59 5.70
N TYR A 47 -1.23 2.27 6.59
CA TYR A 47 -0.39 1.68 7.62
C TYR A 47 -0.64 2.39 8.95
N GLU A 48 -0.60 1.63 10.03
CA GLU A 48 -0.61 2.16 11.39
C GLU A 48 0.63 1.68 12.12
N MET A 49 1.11 2.48 13.07
CA MET A 49 2.29 2.17 13.85
C MET A 49 2.09 2.58 15.30
N GLU A 50 2.50 1.72 16.22
CA GLU A 50 2.44 1.94 17.67
C GLU A 50 3.76 1.48 18.33
N GLY A 51 4.10 2.06 19.48
CA GLY A 51 5.24 1.62 20.29
C GLY A 51 6.59 2.17 19.82
N VAL A 52 6.58 3.30 19.09
CA VAL A 52 7.79 4.05 18.69
C VAL A 52 7.59 5.55 18.92
N SER A 53 8.68 6.32 19.00
CA SER A 53 8.60 7.78 19.05
C SER A 53 8.04 8.36 17.75
N GLU A 54 7.39 9.52 17.83
CA GLU A 54 6.81 10.19 16.66
C GLU A 54 7.88 10.53 15.61
N GLU A 55 9.05 10.99 16.03
CA GLU A 55 10.18 11.28 15.14
C GLU A 55 10.58 10.05 14.31
N MET A 56 10.68 8.89 14.97
CA MET A 56 11.01 7.63 14.30
C MET A 56 9.88 7.16 13.38
N ALA A 57 8.62 7.36 13.76
CA ALA A 57 7.46 7.03 12.94
C ALA A 57 7.41 7.91 11.68
N ARG A 58 7.67 9.22 11.80
CA ARG A 58 7.72 10.16 10.67
C ARG A 58 8.80 9.77 9.67
N GLU A 59 10.00 9.45 10.14
CA GLU A 59 11.09 9.03 9.25
C GLU A 59 10.77 7.67 8.59
N ALA A 60 10.21 6.72 9.33
CA ALA A 60 9.79 5.43 8.77
C ALA A 60 8.72 5.60 7.67
N PHE A 61 7.72 6.46 7.89
CA PHE A 61 6.69 6.72 6.89
C PHE A 61 7.19 7.57 5.71
N ARG A 62 8.16 8.46 5.92
CA ARG A 62 8.83 9.16 4.81
C ARG A 62 9.53 8.19 3.86
N LEU A 63 10.20 7.17 4.41
CA LEU A 63 10.84 6.13 3.61
C LEU A 63 9.81 5.23 2.89
N ALA A 64 8.66 4.96 3.52
CA ALA A 64 7.58 4.20 2.91
C ALA A 64 6.87 4.98 1.78
N ASP A 65 6.62 6.27 1.98
CA ASP A 65 6.03 7.18 0.99
C ASP A 65 6.81 7.19 -0.32
N ALA A 66 8.15 7.20 -0.25
CA ALA A 66 9.03 7.13 -1.42
C ALA A 66 8.88 5.84 -2.26
N LYS A 67 8.14 4.83 -1.78
CA LYS A 67 7.87 3.56 -2.48
C LYS A 67 6.43 3.45 -2.98
N LEU A 68 5.57 4.41 -2.65
CA LEU A 68 4.18 4.43 -3.06
C LEU A 68 4.01 5.26 -4.33
N PRO A 69 3.09 4.88 -5.24
CA PRO A 69 2.89 5.56 -6.51
C PRO A 69 2.00 6.81 -6.39
N PHE A 70 1.68 7.28 -5.18
CA PHE A 70 0.79 8.41 -4.91
C PHE A 70 1.24 9.15 -3.64
N PRO A 71 0.87 10.43 -3.48
CA PRO A 71 1.24 11.20 -2.29
C PRO A 71 0.51 10.67 -1.04
N THR A 72 1.22 10.61 0.09
CA THR A 72 0.64 10.27 1.38
C THR A 72 0.81 11.39 2.41
N ALA A 73 0.03 11.32 3.49
CA ALA A 73 0.11 12.25 4.61
C ALA A 73 0.30 11.49 5.92
N PHE A 74 1.15 12.01 6.79
CA PHE A 74 1.30 11.50 8.16
C PHE A 74 0.16 12.00 9.03
N VAL A 75 -0.53 11.08 9.71
CA VAL A 75 -1.65 11.39 10.60
C VAL A 75 -1.43 10.80 11.99
N THR A 76 -1.89 11.50 13.01
CA THR A 76 -1.90 11.01 14.40
C THR A 76 -3.33 10.68 14.82
N ARG A 77 -3.49 9.65 15.65
CA ARG A 77 -4.79 9.30 16.20
C ARG A 77 -5.20 10.38 17.20
N GLN A 78 -6.29 11.09 16.92
CA GLN A 78 -6.92 11.98 17.89
C GLN A 78 -7.92 11.17 18.73
N VAL A 79 -7.89 11.35 20.05
CA VAL A 79 -8.94 10.89 20.94
C VAL A 79 -9.93 12.05 21.04
N MET A 80 -11.18 11.81 20.63
CA MET A 80 -12.31 12.70 20.94
C MET A 80 -12.84 12.39 22.34
#